data_AF-A0A937XGN9-F1
#
_entry.id   AF-A0A937XGN9-F1
#
_cell.length_a   1.000
_cell.length_b   1.000
_cell.length_c   1.000
_cell.angle_alpha   90.00
_cell.angle_beta   90.00
_cell.angle_gamma   90.00
#
_symmetry.space_group_name_H-M   'P 1'
#
loop_
_entity.id
_entity.type
_entity.pdbx_description
1 polymer ?
#
loop_
_entity_poly.entity_id
_entity_poly.type
_entity_poly.pdbx_seq_one_letter_code
_entity_poly.pdbx_strand_id
1 'polypeptide(L)'
;MRKNALLVVFAAALLFIGTGCDTIVTLDPPTVTATAINDGGGLRLTWTAVTDAASYEITTDDSVYTTTSTSFDVTTPSVTIEVRAVNGSDKSDADEIDCEVVETASIDVYGISDTDTTHHTGFAFSSAGNIITYSLAYVNLAGLDFYADDVAYPGSMYIINPGDKGWNTKGNAVKDAGTTVYDDAVLADAPGSGYITQLAIVTGGVYYLWLDRTNDGWSAEDNFAKAKIISIAGPKVTMQVGFQKVDGLRWLAN
;
A
#
# COMPACT_ATOMS: atom_id res chain seq x y z
N MET A 1 -75.05 44.04 32.29
CA MET A 1 -74.17 42.94 32.74
C MET A 1 -73.00 42.83 31.78
N ARG A 2 -71.77 42.70 32.33
CA ARG A 2 -70.53 42.09 31.77
C ARG A 2 -70.13 42.47 30.33
N LYS A 3 -69.10 43.30 30.17
CA LYS A 3 -67.64 42.97 30.13
C LYS A 3 -67.14 42.53 28.74
N ASN A 4 -66.26 43.39 28.20
CA ASN A 4 -64.93 43.10 27.67
C ASN A 4 -64.73 42.55 26.24
N ALA A 5 -63.90 43.33 25.52
CA ALA A 5 -62.74 42.92 24.71
C ALA A 5 -63.05 42.17 23.38
N LEU A 6 -62.28 42.29 22.30
CA LEU A 6 -60.85 42.56 22.16
C LEU A 6 -60.59 43.00 20.70
N LEU A 7 -59.76 44.03 20.51
CA LEU A 7 -59.10 44.35 19.23
C LEU A 7 -58.14 43.21 18.85
N VAL A 8 -58.09 42.84 17.57
CA VAL A 8 -56.93 42.13 17.00
C VAL A 8 -56.42 42.93 15.80
N VAL A 9 -55.26 43.56 16.02
CA VAL A 9 -54.42 44.23 15.02
C VAL A 9 -53.53 43.16 14.40
N PHE A 10 -53.62 42.95 13.08
CA PHE A 10 -52.65 42.15 12.33
C PHE A 10 -51.42 43.01 12.04
N ALA A 11 -50.35 42.80 12.80
CA ALA A 11 -49.01 43.28 12.46
C ALA A 11 -48.35 42.26 11.52
N ALA A 12 -48.14 42.65 10.27
CA ALA A 12 -47.28 41.91 9.35
C ALA A 12 -45.82 42.13 9.78
N ALA A 13 -45.21 41.10 10.35
CA ALA A 13 -43.78 41.06 10.59
C ALA A 13 -43.07 40.94 9.23
N LEU A 14 -42.32 41.97 8.85
CA LEU A 14 -41.31 41.92 7.80
C LEU A 14 -40.29 40.84 8.20
N LEU A 15 -40.28 39.73 7.47
CA LEU A 15 -39.23 38.74 7.55
C LEU A 15 -37.95 39.39 7.00
N PHE A 16 -36.97 39.65 7.87
CA PHE A 16 -35.60 39.95 7.44
C PHE A 16 -35.08 38.70 6.72
N ILE A 17 -35.13 38.71 5.39
CA ILE A 17 -34.32 37.82 4.57
C ILE A 17 -32.89 38.32 4.78
N GLY A 18 -32.22 37.74 5.77
CA GLY A 18 -30.78 37.86 5.90
C GLY A 18 -30.17 37.28 4.63
N THR A 19 -29.75 38.14 3.73
CA THR A 19 -28.74 37.83 2.73
C THR A 19 -27.45 37.56 3.52
N GLY A 20 -27.34 36.35 4.07
CA GLY A 20 -26.05 35.78 4.43
C GLY A 20 -25.24 35.76 3.15
N CYS A 21 -24.43 36.79 2.98
CA CYS A 21 -23.33 36.75 2.04
C CYS A 21 -22.38 35.72 2.66
N ASP A 22 -22.59 34.44 2.35
CA ASP A 22 -21.61 33.40 2.65
C ASP A 22 -20.34 33.84 1.92
N THR A 23 -19.42 34.46 2.65
CA THR A 23 -18.11 34.77 2.12
C THR A 23 -17.47 33.43 1.84
N ILE A 24 -17.44 33.05 0.56
CA ILE A 24 -16.76 31.84 0.09
C ILE A 24 -15.33 31.88 0.63
N VAL A 25 -15.00 30.94 1.50
CA VAL A 25 -13.64 30.76 1.99
C VAL A 25 -12.92 29.91 0.97
N THR A 26 -11.89 30.44 0.34
CA THR A 26 -11.02 29.65 -0.54
C THR A 26 -9.96 28.99 0.33
N LEU A 27 -9.99 27.66 0.40
CA LEU A 27 -9.04 26.86 1.18
C LEU A 27 -7.98 26.26 0.26
N ASP A 28 -6.71 26.40 0.65
CA ASP A 28 -5.62 25.70 -0.02
C ASP A 28 -5.69 24.19 0.27
N PRO A 29 -5.33 23.32 -0.69
CA PRO A 29 -5.20 21.89 -0.42
C PRO A 29 -4.13 21.65 0.65
N PRO A 30 -4.33 20.70 1.57
CA PRO A 30 -3.26 20.29 2.47
C PRO A 30 -2.08 19.73 1.66
N THR A 31 -0.88 19.72 2.24
CA THR A 31 0.25 18.92 1.73
C THR A 31 0.52 17.83 2.74
N VAL A 32 0.20 16.60 2.38
CA VAL A 32 0.17 15.44 3.26
C VAL A 32 1.45 14.64 3.08
N THR A 33 2.08 14.30 4.20
CA THR A 33 3.12 13.28 4.26
C THR A 33 2.57 12.03 4.92
N ALA A 34 2.98 10.88 4.41
CA ALA A 34 2.57 9.56 4.86
C ALA A 34 3.77 8.84 5.47
N THR A 35 3.58 8.15 6.59
CA THR A 35 4.62 7.32 7.21
C THR A 35 4.01 6.04 7.76
N ALA A 36 4.60 4.90 7.41
CA ALA A 36 4.17 3.61 7.93
C ALA A 36 4.27 3.55 9.47
N ILE A 37 3.26 2.94 10.11
CA ILE A 37 3.17 2.71 11.55
C ILE A 37 2.76 1.26 11.82
N ASN A 38 2.90 0.82 13.08
CA ASN A 38 2.56 -0.54 13.52
C ASN A 38 3.22 -1.61 12.64
N ASP A 39 4.53 -1.47 12.47
CA ASP A 39 5.37 -2.29 11.60
C ASP A 39 4.84 -2.36 10.16
N GLY A 40 4.22 -1.29 9.65
CA GLY A 40 3.62 -1.26 8.31
C GLY A 40 2.14 -1.65 8.22
N GLY A 41 1.50 -1.95 9.35
CA GLY A 41 0.08 -2.29 9.40
C GLY A 41 -0.86 -1.09 9.22
N GLY A 42 -0.34 0.13 9.35
CA GLY A 42 -1.09 1.34 9.10
C GLY A 42 -0.22 2.48 8.58
N LEU A 43 -0.88 3.61 8.34
CA LEU A 43 -0.29 4.84 7.84
C LEU A 43 -0.64 5.99 8.77
N ARG A 44 0.38 6.73 9.21
CA ARG A 44 0.20 8.04 9.82
C ARG A 44 0.30 9.11 8.74
N LEU A 45 -0.79 9.85 8.58
CA LEU A 45 -0.87 11.04 7.75
C LEU A 45 -0.56 12.26 8.61
N THR A 46 0.24 13.19 8.09
CA THR A 46 0.51 14.48 8.73
C THR A 46 0.52 15.59 7.69
N TRP A 47 -0.02 16.75 8.05
CA TRP A 47 -0.01 17.95 7.20
C TRP A 47 0.20 19.20 8.04
N THR A 48 0.47 20.33 7.39
CA THR A 48 0.49 21.63 8.06
C THR A 48 -0.92 22.20 8.16
N ALA A 49 -1.20 22.98 9.21
CA ALA A 49 -2.49 23.64 9.33
C ALA A 49 -2.76 24.56 8.14
N VAL A 50 -3.88 24.35 7.45
CA VAL A 50 -4.38 25.18 6.35
C VAL A 50 -5.08 26.41 6.95
N THR A 51 -4.78 27.59 6.41
CA THR A 51 -5.38 28.85 6.87
C THR A 51 -6.89 28.81 6.65
N ASP A 52 -7.64 29.33 7.62
CA ASP A 52 -9.11 29.35 7.62
C ASP A 52 -9.79 27.97 7.61
N ALA A 53 -9.05 26.85 7.65
CA ALA A 53 -9.64 25.53 7.83
C ALA A 53 -10.17 25.37 9.26
N ALA A 54 -11.43 24.92 9.40
CA ALA A 54 -12.02 24.58 10.69
C ALA A 54 -11.78 23.11 11.05
N SER A 55 -11.66 22.24 10.04
CA SER A 55 -11.41 20.81 10.17
C SER A 55 -10.77 20.24 8.89
N TYR A 56 -10.48 18.96 8.92
CA TYR A 56 -10.04 18.16 7.77
C TYR A 56 -10.95 16.96 7.60
N GLU A 57 -11.21 16.62 6.34
CA GLU A 57 -11.90 15.41 5.93
C GLU A 57 -10.87 14.43 5.34
N ILE A 58 -10.89 13.19 5.79
CA ILE A 58 -10.04 12.10 5.31
C ILE A 58 -10.97 11.07 4.68
N THR A 59 -10.78 10.79 3.40
CA THR A 59 -11.54 9.77 2.69
C THR A 59 -10.63 8.59 2.41
N THR A 60 -11.07 7.40 2.81
CA THR A 60 -10.49 6.11 2.46
C THR A 60 -11.52 5.32 1.65
N ASP A 61 -11.14 4.18 1.09
CA ASP A 61 -12.06 3.37 0.25
C ASP A 61 -13.39 3.06 0.95
N ASP A 62 -13.34 2.77 2.25
CA ASP A 62 -14.49 2.31 3.02
C ASP A 62 -15.16 3.40 3.89
N SER A 63 -14.53 4.56 4.06
CA SER A 63 -14.96 5.51 5.10
C SER A 63 -14.53 6.95 4.86
N VAL A 64 -15.30 7.85 5.46
CA VAL A 64 -14.98 9.28 5.54
C VAL A 64 -14.88 9.66 7.01
N TYR A 65 -13.76 10.29 7.38
CA TYR A 65 -13.46 10.74 8.73
C TYR A 65 -13.30 12.24 8.75
N THR A 66 -13.55 12.84 9.92
CA THR A 66 -13.28 14.26 10.14
C THR A 66 -12.45 14.46 11.40
N THR A 67 -11.48 15.37 11.34
CA THR A 67 -10.64 15.73 12.50
C THR A 67 -10.31 17.21 12.49
N THR A 68 -10.01 17.77 13.65
CA THR A 68 -9.44 19.12 13.78
C THR A 68 -7.93 19.10 13.99
N SER A 69 -7.36 17.90 14.18
CA SER A 69 -5.92 17.71 14.28
C SER A 69 -5.29 17.72 12.88
N THR A 70 -3.99 18.01 12.81
CA THR A 70 -3.22 17.99 11.56
C THR A 70 -2.50 16.66 11.33
N SER A 71 -3.10 15.59 11.86
CA SER A 71 -2.61 14.22 11.74
C SER A 71 -3.78 13.24 11.90
N PHE A 72 -3.70 12.12 11.20
CA PHE A 72 -4.67 11.04 11.29
C PHE A 72 -4.01 9.69 11.00
N ASP A 73 -4.39 8.65 11.76
CA ASP A 73 -3.89 7.30 11.54
C ASP A 73 -4.93 6.49 10.78
N VAL A 74 -4.54 5.93 9.63
CA VAL A 74 -5.34 4.99 8.86
C VAL A 74 -4.80 3.59 9.13
N THR A 75 -5.64 2.71 9.67
CA THR A 75 -5.22 1.36 10.10
C THR A 75 -5.88 0.24 9.31
N THR A 76 -6.66 0.58 8.29
CA THR A 76 -7.30 -0.39 7.40
C THR A 76 -6.69 -0.19 6.01
N PRO A 77 -6.30 -1.26 5.30
CA PRO A 77 -5.84 -1.16 3.93
C PRO A 77 -6.78 -0.34 3.06
N SER A 78 -6.21 0.56 2.26
CA SER A 78 -6.93 1.34 1.27
C SER A 78 -6.03 1.55 0.07
N VAL A 79 -6.62 1.62 -1.11
CA VAL A 79 -5.98 1.87 -2.39
C VAL A 79 -5.68 3.36 -2.54
N THR A 80 -6.61 4.22 -2.10
CA THR A 80 -6.44 5.67 -2.14
C THR A 80 -6.81 6.28 -0.80
N ILE A 81 -6.05 7.30 -0.38
CA ILE A 81 -6.42 8.16 0.74
C ILE A 81 -6.40 9.61 0.30
N GLU A 82 -7.51 10.32 0.47
CA GLU A 82 -7.61 11.76 0.21
C GLU A 82 -7.70 12.55 1.51
N VAL A 83 -7.04 13.71 1.59
CA VAL A 83 -7.22 14.66 2.68
C VAL A 83 -7.62 16.03 2.12
N ARG A 84 -8.69 16.62 2.67
CA ARG A 84 -9.20 17.95 2.31
C ARG A 84 -9.28 18.85 3.53
N ALA A 85 -8.99 20.14 3.36
CA ALA A 85 -9.33 21.16 4.35
C ALA A 85 -10.81 21.54 4.21
N VAL A 86 -11.48 21.81 5.33
CA VAL A 86 -12.92 22.09 5.39
C VAL A 86 -13.23 23.28 6.30
N ASN A 87 -14.09 24.19 5.83
CA ASN A 87 -14.69 25.26 6.64
C ASN A 87 -16.16 25.43 6.25
N GLY A 88 -17.07 25.02 7.14
CA GLY A 88 -18.50 25.04 6.84
C GLY A 88 -18.84 24.13 5.65
N SER A 89 -19.42 24.70 4.60
CA SER A 89 -19.68 24.00 3.33
C SER A 89 -18.53 24.02 2.34
N ASP A 90 -17.51 24.87 2.58
CA ASP A 90 -16.38 25.02 1.68
C ASP A 90 -15.34 23.93 1.94
N LYS A 91 -14.81 23.36 0.85
CA LYS A 91 -13.77 22.32 0.85
C LYS A 91 -12.66 22.69 -0.13
N SER A 92 -11.42 22.40 0.23
CA SER A 92 -10.30 22.46 -0.71
C SER A 92 -10.36 21.31 -1.73
N ASP A 93 -9.50 21.37 -2.75
CA ASP A 93 -9.09 20.16 -3.45
C ASP A 93 -8.38 19.19 -2.47
N ALA A 94 -8.36 17.91 -2.82
CA ALA A 94 -7.67 16.89 -2.02
C ALA A 94 -6.19 16.85 -2.34
N ASP A 95 -5.40 16.48 -1.35
CA ASP A 95 -4.12 15.81 -1.58
C ASP A 95 -4.32 14.30 -1.46
N GLU A 96 -3.70 13.55 -2.35
CA GLU A 96 -3.95 12.13 -2.55
C GLU A 96 -2.69 11.31 -2.25
N ILE A 97 -2.85 10.29 -1.41
CA ILE A 97 -1.84 9.26 -1.19
C ILE A 97 -2.28 8.00 -1.91
N ASP A 98 -1.56 7.68 -2.98
CA ASP A 98 -1.74 6.47 -3.76
C ASP A 98 -1.04 5.28 -3.08
N CYS A 99 -1.85 4.39 -2.51
CA CYS A 99 -1.44 3.16 -1.86
C CYS A 99 -1.69 1.92 -2.72
N GLU A 100 -2.19 2.08 -3.96
CA GLU A 100 -2.44 0.99 -4.90
C GLU A 100 -1.13 0.24 -5.17
N VAL A 101 -1.18 -1.09 -5.08
CA VAL A 101 0.00 -1.87 -5.47
C VAL A 101 0.21 -1.80 -6.97
N VAL A 102 1.48 -1.81 -7.36
CA VAL A 102 1.85 -1.90 -8.77
C VAL A 102 1.80 -3.37 -9.19
N GLU A 103 0.80 -3.71 -10.01
CA GLU A 103 0.59 -5.06 -10.51
C GLU A 103 1.38 -5.38 -11.79
N THR A 104 1.70 -6.66 -11.95
CA THR A 104 2.28 -7.19 -13.19
C THR A 104 1.36 -8.24 -13.82
N ALA A 105 1.25 -8.22 -15.15
CA ALA A 105 0.36 -9.12 -15.89
C ALA A 105 0.76 -10.61 -15.71
N SER A 106 2.06 -10.91 -15.75
CA SER A 106 2.71 -12.15 -15.30
C SER A 106 4.21 -12.03 -15.61
N ILE A 107 5.04 -12.67 -14.80
CA ILE A 107 6.48 -12.82 -15.06
C ILE A 107 6.85 -14.31 -15.11
N ASP A 108 7.89 -14.60 -15.89
CA ASP A 108 8.52 -15.91 -15.95
C ASP A 108 9.90 -15.86 -15.31
N VAL A 109 10.15 -16.78 -14.37
CA VAL A 109 11.44 -16.95 -13.69
C VAL A 109 11.81 -18.43 -13.73
N TYR A 110 13.08 -18.74 -13.97
CA TYR A 110 13.56 -20.11 -14.17
C TYR A 110 14.42 -20.58 -12.99
N GLY A 111 14.29 -21.85 -12.62
CA GLY A 111 15.15 -22.48 -11.63
C GLY A 111 16.61 -22.49 -12.09
N ILE A 112 17.54 -22.51 -11.13
CA ILE A 112 18.98 -22.51 -11.42
C ILE A 112 19.47 -23.75 -12.20
N SER A 113 18.66 -24.81 -12.32
CA SER A 113 18.99 -25.95 -13.21
C SER A 113 18.93 -25.58 -14.69
N ASP A 114 18.24 -24.50 -15.04
CA ASP A 114 18.13 -24.03 -16.42
C ASP A 114 19.48 -23.47 -16.90
N THR A 115 19.95 -24.02 -18.03
CA THR A 115 21.26 -23.68 -18.61
C THR A 115 21.14 -22.70 -19.79
N ASP A 116 19.92 -22.33 -20.20
CA ASP A 116 19.71 -21.34 -21.24
C ASP A 116 20.01 -19.93 -20.68
N THR A 117 21.04 -19.30 -21.22
CA THR A 117 21.47 -17.96 -20.78
C THR A 117 20.46 -16.85 -21.07
N THR A 118 19.45 -17.10 -21.90
CA THR A 118 18.35 -16.15 -22.17
C THR A 118 17.23 -16.25 -21.14
N HIS A 119 17.21 -17.32 -20.34
CA HIS A 119 16.26 -17.49 -19.25
C HIS A 119 16.76 -16.77 -18.00
N HIS A 120 15.84 -16.01 -17.38
CA HIS A 120 16.13 -15.25 -16.18
C HIS A 120 15.73 -16.05 -14.95
N THR A 121 16.67 -16.23 -14.04
CA THR A 121 16.54 -17.10 -12.87
C THR A 121 16.16 -16.37 -11.58
N GLY A 122 16.07 -15.04 -11.63
CA GLY A 122 15.57 -14.26 -10.51
C GLY A 122 15.02 -12.90 -10.93
N PHE A 123 14.55 -12.16 -9.94
CA PHE A 123 13.84 -10.90 -10.15
C PHE A 123 14.09 -9.91 -9.00
N ALA A 124 13.82 -8.64 -9.28
CA ALA A 124 13.86 -7.55 -8.34
C ALA A 124 12.77 -6.53 -8.66
N PHE A 125 12.51 -5.65 -7.69
CA PHE A 125 11.59 -4.55 -7.83
C PHE A 125 12.36 -3.23 -7.87
N SER A 126 12.03 -2.38 -8.84
CA SER A 126 12.41 -0.96 -8.79
C SER A 126 11.63 -0.24 -7.68
N SER A 127 12.05 0.97 -7.30
CA SER A 127 11.30 1.81 -6.35
C SER A 127 9.89 2.16 -6.84
N ALA A 128 9.67 2.19 -8.15
CA ALA A 128 8.36 2.42 -8.76
C ALA A 128 7.53 1.13 -8.94
N GLY A 129 7.98 -0.01 -8.40
CA GLY A 129 7.27 -1.29 -8.49
C GLY A 129 7.42 -2.06 -9.80
N ASN A 130 8.13 -1.53 -10.80
CA ASN A 130 8.46 -2.31 -12.01
C ASN A 130 9.35 -3.51 -11.66
N ILE A 131 9.08 -4.66 -12.29
CA ILE A 131 9.88 -5.86 -12.12
C ILE A 131 11.04 -5.89 -13.12
N ILE A 132 12.22 -6.22 -12.60
CA ILE A 132 13.45 -6.41 -13.36
C ILE A 132 13.85 -7.87 -13.18
N THR A 133 13.99 -8.63 -14.26
CA THR A 133 14.42 -10.02 -14.23
C THR A 133 15.91 -10.14 -14.55
N TYR A 134 16.58 -11.10 -13.92
CA TYR A 134 18.03 -11.31 -13.98
C TYR A 134 18.36 -12.74 -14.39
N SER A 135 19.32 -12.90 -15.30
CA SER A 135 20.06 -14.17 -15.46
C SER A 135 21.21 -14.23 -14.46
N LEU A 136 21.47 -15.40 -13.87
CA LEU A 136 22.70 -15.62 -13.07
C LEU A 136 23.99 -15.56 -13.90
N ALA A 137 23.89 -15.53 -15.24
CA ALA A 137 25.03 -15.23 -16.10
C ALA A 137 25.51 -13.77 -15.97
N TYR A 138 24.73 -12.87 -15.35
CA TYR A 138 25.14 -11.49 -15.12
C TYR A 138 26.04 -11.33 -13.90
N VAL A 139 27.05 -10.47 -14.00
CA VAL A 139 28.04 -10.19 -12.94
C VAL A 139 27.51 -9.30 -11.81
N ASN A 140 26.40 -8.58 -12.01
CA ASN A 140 25.85 -7.67 -11.02
C ASN A 140 24.55 -8.21 -10.42
N LEU A 141 24.68 -8.99 -9.35
CA LEU A 141 23.56 -9.56 -8.59
C LEU A 141 23.18 -8.69 -7.37
N ALA A 142 23.80 -7.52 -7.19
CA ALA A 142 23.49 -6.61 -6.09
C ALA A 142 22.03 -6.14 -6.12
N GLY A 143 21.47 -5.97 -7.32
CA GLY A 143 20.08 -5.56 -7.54
C GLY A 143 19.06 -6.66 -7.29
N LEU A 144 19.45 -7.94 -7.30
CA LEU A 144 18.54 -9.08 -7.20
C LEU A 144 17.78 -9.09 -5.87
N ASP A 145 16.47 -9.32 -5.88
CA ASP A 145 15.69 -9.47 -4.64
C ASP A 145 15.39 -10.93 -4.31
N PHE A 146 15.07 -11.74 -5.32
CA PHE A 146 14.78 -13.16 -5.16
C PHE A 146 15.25 -13.96 -6.38
N TYR A 147 15.53 -15.24 -6.21
CA TYR A 147 15.78 -16.18 -7.30
C TYR A 147 15.05 -17.51 -7.10
N ALA A 148 14.86 -18.24 -8.19
CA ALA A 148 14.23 -19.56 -8.20
C ALA A 148 15.30 -20.67 -8.17
N ASP A 149 15.13 -21.67 -7.31
CA ASP A 149 16.03 -22.84 -7.19
C ASP A 149 15.23 -24.15 -7.18
N ASP A 150 15.59 -25.04 -8.09
CA ASP A 150 15.02 -26.39 -8.27
C ASP A 150 16.07 -27.51 -8.14
N VAL A 151 17.31 -27.16 -7.79
CA VAL A 151 18.46 -28.09 -7.70
C VAL A 151 18.74 -28.46 -6.26
N ALA A 152 18.78 -27.48 -5.35
CA ALA A 152 19.13 -27.72 -3.95
C ALA A 152 18.10 -28.64 -3.25
N TYR A 153 16.87 -28.68 -3.78
CA TYR A 153 15.74 -29.42 -3.22
C TYR A 153 14.94 -30.10 -4.34
N PRO A 154 15.48 -31.18 -4.94
CA PRO A 154 14.88 -31.80 -6.11
C PRO A 154 13.44 -32.25 -5.82
N GLY A 155 12.52 -31.90 -6.73
CA GLY A 155 11.09 -32.19 -6.59
C GLY A 155 10.24 -31.02 -6.09
N SER A 156 10.87 -29.91 -5.72
CA SER A 156 10.22 -28.67 -5.32
C SER A 156 10.93 -27.48 -5.94
N MET A 157 10.16 -26.44 -6.29
CA MET A 157 10.71 -25.14 -6.66
C MET A 157 10.74 -24.25 -5.42
N TYR A 158 11.78 -23.46 -5.24
CA TYR A 158 11.91 -22.51 -4.13
C TYR A 158 12.07 -21.08 -4.63
N ILE A 159 11.56 -20.12 -3.87
CA ILE A 159 11.96 -18.71 -3.95
C ILE A 159 12.93 -18.45 -2.79
N ILE A 160 14.10 -17.89 -3.10
CA ILE A 160 15.20 -17.75 -2.16
C ILE A 160 15.80 -16.33 -2.18
N ASN A 161 16.22 -15.86 -1.01
CA ASN A 161 17.03 -14.68 -0.82
C ASN A 161 18.43 -14.87 -1.44
N PRO A 162 18.88 -14.03 -2.38
CA PRO A 162 20.24 -14.08 -2.91
C PRO A 162 21.33 -13.85 -1.83
N GLY A 163 21.00 -13.22 -0.71
CA GLY A 163 21.88 -13.07 0.44
C GLY A 163 22.39 -14.39 1.01
N ASP A 164 21.57 -15.46 0.98
CA ASP A 164 21.93 -16.79 1.49
C ASP A 164 23.05 -17.46 0.68
N LYS A 165 23.24 -17.04 -0.58
CA LYS A 165 24.35 -17.45 -1.45
C LYS A 165 25.53 -16.49 -1.39
N GLY A 166 25.43 -15.40 -0.65
CA GLY A 166 26.42 -14.33 -0.62
C GLY A 166 26.51 -13.52 -1.92
N TRP A 167 25.47 -13.54 -2.76
CA TRP A 167 25.44 -12.75 -4.00
C TRP A 167 25.17 -11.27 -3.77
N ASN A 168 24.54 -10.94 -2.65
CA ASN A 168 24.41 -9.59 -2.14
C ASN A 168 24.24 -9.62 -0.61
N THR A 169 23.95 -8.48 0.00
CA THR A 169 23.83 -8.33 1.47
C THR A 169 22.40 -8.23 1.96
N LYS A 170 21.40 -8.42 1.09
CA LYS A 170 19.99 -8.20 1.42
C LYS A 170 19.45 -9.27 2.38
N GLY A 171 18.51 -8.88 3.23
CA GLY A 171 17.81 -9.70 4.21
C GLY A 171 16.41 -10.15 3.75
N ASN A 172 16.12 -10.07 2.45
CA ASN A 172 14.81 -10.36 1.89
C ASN A 172 14.26 -11.70 2.36
N ALA A 173 12.95 -11.75 2.61
CA ALA A 173 12.31 -12.94 3.14
C ALA A 173 10.93 -13.17 2.52
N VAL A 174 10.48 -14.40 2.58
CA VAL A 174 9.23 -14.87 1.99
C VAL A 174 8.40 -15.62 3.03
N LYS A 175 7.08 -15.51 2.92
CA LYS A 175 6.13 -16.24 3.76
C LYS A 175 4.94 -16.71 2.93
N ASP A 176 4.40 -17.89 3.22
CA ASP A 176 3.10 -18.32 2.72
C ASP A 176 1.99 -17.42 3.27
N ALA A 177 1.17 -16.85 2.39
CA ALA A 177 0.07 -15.96 2.76
C ALA A 177 -1.13 -16.70 3.38
N GLY A 178 -1.14 -18.04 3.36
CA GLY A 178 -2.23 -18.86 3.88
C GLY A 178 -3.48 -18.85 3.01
N THR A 179 -3.37 -18.40 1.76
CA THR A 179 -4.47 -18.31 0.79
C THR A 179 -4.01 -18.71 -0.61
N THR A 180 -4.98 -19.00 -1.48
CA THR A 180 -4.79 -19.26 -2.92
C THR A 180 -5.47 -18.20 -3.80
N VAL A 181 -6.25 -17.32 -3.17
CA VAL A 181 -6.89 -16.17 -3.79
C VAL A 181 -5.98 -14.97 -3.57
N TYR A 182 -5.49 -14.41 -4.68
CA TYR A 182 -4.47 -13.38 -4.66
C TYR A 182 -5.01 -12.02 -4.20
N ASP A 183 -6.27 -11.73 -4.50
CA ASP A 183 -6.93 -10.49 -4.08
C ASP A 183 -7.34 -10.50 -2.61
N ASP A 184 -7.42 -11.67 -1.97
CA ASP A 184 -7.70 -11.77 -0.51
C ASP A 184 -6.47 -11.38 0.33
N ALA A 185 -5.27 -11.37 -0.27
CA ALA A 185 -4.00 -11.11 0.40
C ALA A 185 -3.71 -9.59 0.48
N VAL A 186 -4.62 -8.83 1.11
CA VAL A 186 -4.60 -7.35 1.13
C VAL A 186 -3.70 -6.73 2.21
N LEU A 187 -3.21 -7.52 3.15
CA LEU A 187 -2.33 -7.06 4.23
C LEU A 187 -1.28 -8.14 4.51
N ALA A 188 -0.02 -7.86 4.16
CA ALA A 188 1.07 -8.76 4.48
C ALA A 188 1.22 -8.91 5.99
N ASP A 189 1.63 -10.08 6.46
CA ASP A 189 1.91 -10.29 7.88
C ASP A 189 3.08 -9.43 8.36
N ALA A 190 3.06 -9.07 9.65
CA ALA A 190 4.12 -8.28 10.25
C ALA A 190 5.48 -9.02 10.20
N PRO A 191 6.59 -8.31 10.01
CA PRO A 191 7.93 -8.88 10.16
C PRO A 191 8.07 -9.62 11.49
N GLY A 192 8.80 -10.73 11.49
CA GLY A 192 8.88 -11.64 12.64
C GLY A 192 7.74 -12.67 12.73
N SER A 193 6.71 -12.59 11.88
CA SER A 193 5.59 -13.55 11.87
C SER A 193 5.89 -14.85 11.09
N GLY A 194 7.14 -15.33 11.09
CA GLY A 194 7.53 -16.56 10.40
C GLY A 194 7.98 -16.40 8.94
N TYR A 195 8.41 -15.19 8.56
CA TYR A 195 9.17 -15.00 7.32
C TYR A 195 10.48 -15.81 7.37
N ILE A 196 10.84 -16.43 6.24
CA ILE A 196 12.06 -17.20 6.08
C ILE A 196 12.74 -16.81 4.76
N THR A 197 14.06 -17.00 4.66
CA THR A 197 14.84 -16.59 3.48
C THR A 197 14.73 -17.55 2.29
N GLN A 198 14.16 -18.74 2.50
CA GLN A 198 13.97 -19.77 1.48
C GLN A 198 12.66 -20.52 1.71
N LEU A 199 11.75 -20.49 0.74
CA LEU A 199 10.45 -21.15 0.86
C LEU A 199 10.11 -21.96 -0.40
N ALA A 200 9.61 -23.17 -0.18
CA ALA A 200 9.09 -24.01 -1.25
C ALA A 200 7.78 -23.41 -1.76
N ILE A 201 7.67 -23.28 -3.07
CA ILE A 201 6.48 -22.74 -3.73
C ILE A 201 5.68 -23.84 -4.43
N VAL A 202 4.36 -23.66 -4.50
CA VAL A 202 3.44 -24.56 -5.17
C VAL A 202 2.50 -23.80 -6.09
N THR A 203 2.07 -24.45 -7.17
CA THR A 203 1.05 -23.90 -8.08
C THR A 203 -0.22 -23.53 -7.32
N GLY A 204 -0.70 -22.31 -7.52
CA GLY A 204 -1.87 -21.73 -6.86
C GLY A 204 -1.59 -21.07 -5.51
N GLY A 205 -0.40 -21.25 -4.94
CA GLY A 205 0.00 -20.61 -3.68
C GLY A 205 0.18 -19.10 -3.83
N VAL A 206 -0.17 -18.36 -2.76
CA VAL A 206 0.07 -16.92 -2.63
C VAL A 206 1.09 -16.70 -1.52
N TYR A 207 2.03 -15.79 -1.76
CA TYR A 207 3.17 -15.56 -0.87
C TYR A 207 3.36 -14.06 -0.62
N TYR A 208 3.67 -13.71 0.62
CA TYR A 208 4.20 -12.39 0.97
C TYR A 208 5.70 -12.35 0.76
N LEU A 209 6.17 -11.27 0.16
CA LEU A 209 7.57 -10.97 -0.04
C LEU A 209 7.90 -9.72 0.78
N TRP A 210 8.87 -9.83 1.67
CA TRP A 210 9.41 -8.73 2.45
C TRP A 210 10.79 -8.37 1.90
N LEU A 211 10.93 -7.12 1.45
CA LEU A 211 12.15 -6.60 0.84
C LEU A 211 12.96 -5.80 1.86
N ASP A 212 13.65 -6.51 2.75
CA ASP A 212 14.68 -5.95 3.64
C ASP A 212 16.00 -5.79 2.87
N ARG A 213 16.10 -4.71 2.08
CA ARG A 213 17.24 -4.49 1.18
C ARG A 213 18.53 -4.10 1.92
N THR A 214 18.41 -3.64 3.16
CA THR A 214 19.51 -3.19 4.04
C THR A 214 19.94 -4.25 5.04
N ASN A 215 19.14 -5.30 5.21
CA ASN A 215 19.34 -6.39 6.17
C ASN A 215 19.48 -5.89 7.61
N ASP A 216 18.61 -4.96 7.99
CA ASP A 216 18.57 -4.34 9.31
C ASP A 216 17.32 -4.72 10.11
N GLY A 217 16.55 -5.69 9.63
CA GLY A 217 15.25 -6.03 10.18
C GLY A 217 14.19 -5.05 9.68
N TRP A 218 13.03 -4.99 10.33
CA TRP A 218 11.97 -4.11 9.84
C TRP A 218 12.38 -2.64 9.93
N SER A 219 12.25 -1.94 8.81
CA SER A 219 12.43 -0.51 8.73
C SER A 219 11.27 0.15 7.97
N ALA A 220 11.13 1.46 8.14
CA ALA A 220 10.19 2.25 7.33
C ALA A 220 10.68 2.47 5.89
N GLU A 221 11.87 1.97 5.52
CA GLU A 221 12.45 2.02 4.17
C GLU A 221 12.24 0.69 3.40
N ASP A 222 11.71 -0.33 4.08
CA ASP A 222 11.41 -1.62 3.47
C ASP A 222 10.23 -1.51 2.51
N ASN A 223 10.08 -2.48 1.61
CA ASN A 223 8.85 -2.64 0.85
C ASN A 223 8.29 -4.05 1.01
N PHE A 224 7.02 -4.19 0.65
CA PHE A 224 6.31 -5.46 0.67
C PHE A 224 5.69 -5.73 -0.68
N ALA A 225 5.55 -7.02 -1.01
CA ALA A 225 4.88 -7.47 -2.21
C ALA A 225 4.10 -8.75 -1.93
N LYS A 226 3.19 -9.09 -2.83
CA LYS A 226 2.56 -10.42 -2.93
C LYS A 226 2.90 -11.06 -4.26
N ALA A 227 2.99 -12.38 -4.27
CA ALA A 227 3.14 -13.16 -5.49
C ALA A 227 2.17 -14.35 -5.49
N LYS A 228 1.48 -14.58 -6.60
CA LYS A 228 0.72 -15.81 -6.87
C LYS A 228 1.46 -16.65 -7.90
N ILE A 229 1.69 -17.90 -7.56
CA ILE A 229 2.29 -18.86 -8.48
C ILE A 229 1.21 -19.42 -9.40
N ILE A 230 1.26 -19.04 -10.67
CA ILE A 230 0.26 -19.46 -11.68
C ILE A 230 0.57 -20.88 -12.16
N SER A 231 1.84 -21.18 -12.41
CA SER A 231 2.27 -22.51 -12.84
C SER A 231 3.75 -22.77 -12.54
N ILE A 232 4.07 -24.04 -12.32
CA ILE A 232 5.44 -24.57 -12.28
C ILE A 232 5.54 -25.69 -13.33
N ALA A 233 6.44 -25.54 -14.30
CA ALA A 233 6.62 -26.49 -15.40
C ALA A 233 8.11 -26.72 -15.68
N GLY A 234 8.65 -27.85 -15.20
CA GLY A 234 10.10 -28.06 -15.19
C GLY A 234 10.79 -26.96 -14.37
N PRO A 235 11.83 -26.29 -14.89
CA PRO A 235 12.48 -25.19 -14.19
C PRO A 235 11.66 -23.89 -14.24
N LYS A 236 10.63 -23.78 -15.08
CA LYS A 236 9.91 -22.52 -15.30
C LYS A 236 8.84 -22.29 -14.23
N VAL A 237 8.84 -21.10 -13.65
CA VAL A 237 7.81 -20.56 -12.76
C VAL A 237 7.16 -19.36 -13.43
N THR A 238 5.84 -19.40 -13.55
CA THR A 238 5.05 -18.24 -13.98
C THR A 238 4.29 -17.69 -12.78
N MET A 239 4.37 -16.39 -12.53
CA MET A 239 3.76 -15.75 -11.37
C MET A 239 3.15 -14.38 -11.69
N GLN A 240 2.07 -14.04 -11.00
CA GLN A 240 1.54 -12.68 -10.89
C GLN A 240 2.10 -12.06 -9.61
N VAL A 241 2.47 -10.78 -9.66
CA VAL A 241 3.11 -10.10 -8.54
C VAL A 241 2.57 -8.67 -8.42
N GLY A 242 2.41 -8.22 -7.18
CA GLY A 242 1.96 -6.88 -6.81
C GLY A 242 2.88 -6.28 -5.76
N PHE A 243 3.32 -5.04 -5.97
CA PHE A 243 4.33 -4.36 -5.14
C PHE A 243 3.77 -3.11 -4.46
N GLN A 244 4.00 -2.98 -3.16
CA GLN A 244 3.69 -1.77 -2.40
C GLN A 244 4.82 -0.75 -2.51
N LYS A 245 4.52 0.37 -3.16
CA LYS A 245 5.46 1.48 -3.44
C LYS A 245 5.66 2.44 -2.27
N VAL A 246 4.74 2.45 -1.29
CA VAL A 246 4.88 3.24 -0.07
C VAL A 246 5.82 2.52 0.89
N ASP A 247 6.92 3.17 1.24
CA ASP A 247 7.94 2.59 2.11
C ASP A 247 7.38 2.25 3.50
N GLY A 248 7.80 1.09 4.01
CA GLY A 248 7.39 0.48 5.26
C GLY A 248 5.96 -0.08 5.27
N LEU A 249 5.12 0.22 4.27
CA LEU A 249 3.70 -0.16 4.27
C LEU A 249 3.49 -1.60 3.81
N ARG A 250 2.68 -2.36 4.56
CA ARG A 250 2.35 -3.77 4.27
C ARG A 250 1.03 -3.97 3.56
N TRP A 251 0.36 -2.89 3.17
CA TRP A 251 -0.91 -2.98 2.46
C TRP A 251 -0.67 -3.45 1.05
N LEU A 252 -1.40 -4.48 0.66
CA LEU A 252 -1.30 -5.12 -0.65
C LEU A 252 -2.68 -5.15 -1.34
N ALA A 253 -3.46 -4.10 -1.11
CA ALA A 253 -4.77 -3.89 -1.72
C ALA A 253 -4.64 -3.44 -3.18
N ASN A 254 -5.61 -3.85 -3.99
CA ASN A 254 -5.76 -3.54 -5.41
C ASN A 254 -7.16 -2.97 -5.65
#